data_AF-A0AAD4E020-F1
#
_entry.id   AF-A0AAD4E020-F1
#
_cell.length_a   1.000
_cell.length_b   1.000
_cell.length_c   1.000
_cell.angle_alpha   90.00
_cell.angle_beta   90.00
_cell.angle_gamma   90.00
#
_symmetry.space_group_name_H-M   'P 1'
#
loop_
_entity.id
_entity.type
_entity.pdbx_description
1 polymer ?
#
loop_
_entity_poly.entity_id
_entity_poly.type
_entity_poly.pdbx_seq_one_letter_code
_entity_poly.pdbx_strand_id
1 'polypeptide(L)'
;IGRWTRTCPVFDIFNNRVVMFKDSWRMSLKDVLPEGETHKLLKSHNVRNVTSCIAFNDVIHTTPEQNTQDCQAVTPHILHRLVLDLVGEQLTDFESSRELVQSVRDALLAHQDASKNAKILHQDLSVRNIVIYRGRGFLIYWDLAKVLDKPPARYGTWQFMSAHLIKNNFAVHAVEDDLESGLYVVLWTALKYRESYMSVIDRMQFILQIFDAD
;
A
#
# COMPACT_ATOMS: atom_id res chain seq x y z
N ILE A 1 -12.44 9.77 7.90
CA ILE A 1 -12.65 10.37 6.56
C ILE A 1 -11.95 9.47 5.56
N GLY A 2 -12.72 8.77 4.71
CA GLY A 2 -12.22 7.70 3.85
C GLY A 2 -11.62 8.22 2.55
N ARG A 3 -10.51 7.63 2.12
CA ARG A 3 -9.89 7.87 0.81
C ARG A 3 -10.58 6.96 -0.19
N TRP A 4 -11.55 7.48 -0.93
CA TRP A 4 -12.17 6.69 -1.98
C TRP A 4 -11.16 6.52 -3.11
N THR A 5 -10.70 5.28 -3.31
CA THR A 5 -9.74 4.89 -4.34
C THR A 5 -10.41 3.90 -5.28
N ARG A 6 -10.29 4.14 -6.58
CA ARG A 6 -10.74 3.23 -7.64
C ARG A 6 -9.57 2.95 -8.57
N THR A 7 -9.29 1.67 -8.80
CA THR A 7 -8.30 1.21 -9.78
C THR A 7 -8.99 0.41 -10.89
N CYS A 8 -8.55 0.59 -12.12
CA CYS A 8 -8.98 -0.25 -13.24
C CYS A 8 -7.91 -0.37 -14.32
N PRO A 9 -7.72 -1.56 -14.93
CA PRO A 9 -6.91 -1.70 -16.13
C PRO A 9 -7.52 -0.88 -17.28
N VAL A 10 -6.69 -0.14 -18.00
CA VAL A 10 -7.07 0.63 -19.20
C VAL A 10 -6.07 0.38 -20.32
N PHE A 11 -6.49 0.61 -21.56
CA PHE A 11 -5.66 0.38 -22.74
C PHE A 11 -4.99 1.67 -23.21
N ASP A 12 -3.66 1.68 -23.24
CA ASP A 12 -2.84 2.74 -23.83
C ASP A 12 -2.70 2.50 -25.33
N ILE A 13 -3.50 3.24 -26.11
CA ILE A 13 -3.55 3.13 -27.57
C ILE A 13 -2.24 3.52 -28.26
N PHE A 14 -1.42 4.36 -27.64
CA PHE A 14 -0.19 4.86 -28.27
C PHE A 14 0.95 3.86 -28.12
N ASN A 15 1.03 3.18 -26.98
CA ASN A 15 2.06 2.18 -26.70
C ASN A 15 1.57 0.73 -26.87
N ASN A 16 0.31 0.53 -27.30
CA ASN A 16 -0.31 -0.77 -27.54
C ASN A 16 -0.16 -1.74 -26.34
N ARG A 17 -0.51 -1.26 -25.14
CA ARG A 17 -0.37 -2.03 -23.90
C ARG A 17 -1.47 -1.72 -22.89
N VAL A 18 -1.71 -2.63 -21.96
CA VAL A 18 -2.59 -2.39 -20.81
C VAL A 18 -1.79 -1.73 -19.69
N VAL A 19 -2.36 -0.70 -19.07
CA VAL A 19 -1.79 0.06 -17.95
C VAL A 19 -2.81 0.14 -16.82
N MET A 20 -2.36 0.42 -15.59
CA MET A 20 -3.27 0.58 -14.46
C MET A 20 -3.64 2.05 -14.29
N PHE A 21 -4.94 2.35 -14.33
CA PHE A 21 -5.47 3.67 -13.98
C PHE A 21 -5.97 3.67 -12.54
N LYS A 22 -5.66 4.73 -11.81
CA LYS A 22 -6.09 4.96 -10.42
C LYS A 22 -6.70 6.35 -10.29
N ASP A 23 -7.93 6.41 -9.81
CA ASP A 23 -8.59 7.61 -9.28
C ASP A 23 -8.55 7.55 -7.75
N SER A 24 -8.12 8.63 -7.08
CA SER A 24 -8.13 8.69 -5.61
C SER A 24 -8.34 10.10 -5.09
N TRP A 25 -8.99 10.23 -3.93
CA TRP A 25 -9.05 11.48 -3.20
C TRP A 25 -7.85 11.60 -2.28
N ARG A 26 -6.91 12.48 -2.61
CA ARG A 26 -5.74 12.76 -1.77
C ARG A 26 -5.96 13.99 -0.91
N MET A 27 -5.30 14.04 0.25
CA MET A 27 -5.25 15.26 1.07
C MET A 27 -4.45 16.34 0.34
N SER A 28 -5.02 17.53 0.20
CA SER A 28 -4.38 18.70 -0.41
C SER A 28 -3.60 19.49 0.65
N LEU A 29 -2.59 18.85 1.24
CA LEU A 29 -1.69 19.45 2.22
C LEU A 29 -0.33 19.73 1.57
N LYS A 30 0.32 20.83 1.93
CA LYS A 30 1.66 21.20 1.43
C LYS A 30 2.71 20.11 1.68
N ASP A 31 2.51 19.32 2.72
CA ASP A 31 3.46 18.32 3.20
C ASP A 31 3.24 16.92 2.63
N VAL A 32 2.17 16.70 1.87
CA VAL A 32 1.83 15.41 1.26
C VAL A 32 2.13 15.48 -0.22
N LEU A 33 3.11 14.69 -0.65
CA LEU A 33 3.44 14.56 -2.07
C LEU A 33 2.32 13.81 -2.80
N PRO A 34 1.91 14.25 -4.00
CA PRO A 34 1.08 13.42 -4.86
C PRO A 34 1.78 12.08 -5.13
N GLU A 35 1.04 10.99 -5.15
CA GLU A 35 1.59 9.63 -5.34
C GLU A 35 2.44 9.52 -6.62
N GLY A 36 2.04 10.21 -7.70
CA GLY A 36 2.85 10.27 -8.92
C GLY A 36 4.23 10.90 -8.73
N GLU A 37 4.38 11.92 -7.88
CA GLU A 37 5.69 12.49 -7.51
C GLU A 37 6.47 11.52 -6.62
N THR A 38 5.80 10.79 -5.73
CA THR A 38 6.44 9.70 -4.96
C THR A 38 7.04 8.65 -5.89
N HIS A 39 6.30 8.19 -6.91
CA HIS A 39 6.83 7.24 -7.90
C HIS A 39 8.02 7.80 -8.69
N LYS A 40 8.00 9.09 -9.08
CA LYS A 40 9.17 9.73 -9.71
C LYS A 40 10.39 9.70 -8.80
N LEU A 41 10.22 9.98 -7.51
CA LEU A 41 11.29 10.00 -6.52
C LEU A 41 11.87 8.59 -6.26
N LEU A 42 11.00 7.58 -6.14
CA LEU A 42 11.42 6.18 -6.01
C LEU A 42 12.24 5.74 -7.24
N LYS A 43 11.80 6.12 -8.44
CA LYS A 43 12.49 5.81 -9.69
C LYS A 43 13.85 6.50 -9.79
N SER A 44 13.96 7.78 -9.42
CA SER A 44 15.24 8.50 -9.46
C SER A 44 16.28 7.92 -8.49
N HIS A 45 15.84 7.23 -7.43
CA HIS A 45 16.69 6.54 -6.47
C HIS A 45 16.86 5.04 -6.76
N ASN A 46 16.46 4.57 -7.95
CA ASN A 46 16.59 3.18 -8.40
C ASN A 46 15.96 2.16 -7.43
N VAL A 47 14.83 2.51 -6.81
CA VAL A 47 14.08 1.58 -5.96
C VAL A 47 13.54 0.44 -6.82
N ARG A 48 13.85 -0.80 -6.45
CA ARG A 48 13.36 -1.99 -7.16
C ARG A 48 11.92 -2.33 -6.80
N ASN A 49 11.27 -3.17 -7.61
CA ASN A 49 9.98 -3.78 -7.28
C ASN A 49 8.87 -2.76 -6.95
N VAL A 50 8.91 -1.60 -7.60
CA VAL A 50 7.85 -0.58 -7.60
C VAL A 50 7.43 -0.28 -9.03
N THR A 51 6.20 0.17 -9.21
CA THR A 51 5.65 0.53 -10.53
C THR A 51 6.22 1.86 -11.01
N SER A 52 6.38 2.04 -12.33
CA SER A 52 6.65 3.37 -12.86
C SER A 52 5.35 4.13 -13.05
N CYS A 53 5.36 5.39 -12.65
CA CYS A 53 4.30 6.32 -13.01
C CYS A 53 4.50 6.81 -14.45
N ILE A 54 3.48 6.62 -15.30
CA ILE A 54 3.44 7.10 -16.68
C ILE A 54 2.95 8.55 -16.73
N ALA A 55 1.84 8.82 -16.05
CA ALA A 55 1.21 10.13 -16.03
C ALA A 55 0.41 10.29 -14.74
N PHE A 56 0.29 11.53 -14.25
CA PHE A 56 -0.59 11.87 -13.16
C PHE A 56 -0.93 13.34 -13.21
N ASN A 57 -2.09 13.68 -12.65
CA ASN A 57 -2.45 15.07 -12.42
C ASN A 57 -3.56 15.18 -11.38
N ASP A 58 -3.61 16.33 -10.70
CA ASP A 58 -4.79 16.72 -9.95
C ASP A 58 -5.87 17.25 -10.90
N VAL A 59 -7.14 16.98 -10.59
CA VAL A 59 -8.27 17.49 -11.36
C VAL A 59 -8.65 18.87 -10.83
N ILE A 60 -8.39 19.91 -11.62
CA ILE A 60 -8.42 21.34 -11.22
C ILE A 60 -9.85 21.86 -10.90
N HIS A 61 -10.89 21.04 -11.04
CA HIS A 61 -12.28 21.44 -10.80
C HIS A 61 -13.05 20.56 -9.82
N THR A 62 -12.36 19.69 -9.07
CA THR A 62 -13.01 18.93 -7.99
C THR A 62 -12.93 19.69 -6.67
N THR A 63 -13.74 20.73 -6.53
CA THR A 63 -14.34 21.04 -5.23
C THR A 63 -15.74 20.43 -5.22
N PRO A 64 -15.96 19.21 -4.71
CA PRO A 64 -17.15 19.01 -3.92
C PRO A 64 -16.86 19.70 -2.59
N GLU A 65 -17.60 20.78 -2.31
CA GLU A 65 -17.87 21.14 -0.92
C GLU A 65 -18.49 19.90 -0.26
N GLN A 66 -17.68 19.05 0.37
CA GLN A 66 -18.20 18.06 1.30
C GLN A 66 -18.62 18.82 2.55
N ASN A 67 -19.81 19.42 2.50
CA ASN A 67 -20.54 19.90 3.67
C ASN A 67 -21.05 18.67 4.45
N THR A 68 -20.14 17.96 5.09
CA THR A 68 -20.52 17.05 6.18
C THR A 68 -20.51 17.86 7.48
N GLN A 69 -21.66 17.85 8.14
CA GLN A 69 -22.04 18.51 9.39
C GLN A 69 -20.85 18.93 10.29
N ASP A 70 -20.68 20.25 10.39
CA ASP A 70 -20.31 21.03 11.58
C ASP A 70 -19.43 20.36 12.64
N CYS A 71 -18.27 19.83 12.24
CA CYS A 71 -17.26 19.29 13.16
C CYS A 71 -15.86 19.56 12.60
N GLN A 72 -15.11 20.45 13.25
CA GLN A 72 -13.65 20.68 13.16
C GLN A 72 -12.97 20.61 11.77
N ALA A 73 -12.48 21.77 11.30
CA ALA A 73 -11.48 21.96 10.22
C ALA A 73 -11.41 20.83 9.17
N VAL A 74 -12.28 20.90 8.16
CA VAL A 74 -12.29 19.94 7.03
C VAL A 74 -10.93 19.95 6.34
N THR A 75 -10.23 18.82 6.36
CA THR A 75 -8.99 18.65 5.59
C THR A 75 -9.33 18.67 4.10
N PRO A 76 -8.77 19.59 3.30
CA PRO A 76 -9.12 19.68 1.89
C PRO A 76 -8.67 18.42 1.16
N HIS A 77 -9.54 17.86 0.31
CA HIS A 77 -9.23 16.73 -0.56
C HIS A 77 -9.38 17.14 -2.02
N ILE A 78 -8.49 16.63 -2.87
CA ILE A 78 -8.52 16.85 -4.32
C ILE A 78 -8.50 15.50 -5.04
N LEU A 79 -9.27 15.40 -6.12
CA LEU A 79 -9.26 14.21 -6.96
C LEU A 79 -7.93 14.16 -7.72
N HIS A 80 -7.20 13.08 -7.51
CA HIS A 80 -5.93 12.79 -8.14
C HIS A 80 -6.07 11.59 -9.08
N ARG A 81 -5.55 11.74 -10.29
CA ARG A 81 -5.49 10.68 -11.29
C ARG A 81 -4.06 10.24 -11.50
N LEU A 82 -3.85 8.93 -11.58
CA LEU A 82 -2.56 8.31 -11.74
C LEU A 82 -2.64 7.16 -12.75
N VAL A 83 -1.64 7.06 -13.62
CA VAL A 83 -1.46 5.94 -14.57
C VAL A 83 -0.13 5.26 -14.27
N LEU A 84 -0.19 3.97 -13.95
CA LEU A 84 0.97 3.12 -13.65
C LEU A 84 1.19 2.11 -14.77
N ASP A 85 2.46 1.76 -15.00
CA ASP A 85 2.87 0.88 -16.11
C ASP A 85 2.65 -0.62 -15.88
N LEU A 86 2.15 -1.01 -14.71
CA LEU A 86 2.03 -2.40 -14.29
C LEU A 86 0.60 -2.74 -13.88
N VAL A 87 0.09 -3.82 -14.45
CA VAL A 87 -1.12 -4.52 -14.02
C VAL A 87 -0.68 -5.89 -13.52
N GLY A 88 -0.76 -6.11 -12.21
CA GLY A 88 -0.40 -7.36 -11.56
C GLY A 88 -1.63 -8.08 -11.02
N GLU A 89 -1.42 -9.34 -10.66
CA GLU A 89 -2.38 -10.19 -9.96
C GLU A 89 -2.35 -9.91 -8.46
N GLN A 90 -3.43 -10.21 -7.74
CA GLN A 90 -3.44 -9.99 -6.30
C GLN A 90 -2.49 -10.98 -5.61
N LEU A 91 -1.90 -10.59 -4.48
CA LEU A 91 -1.08 -11.51 -3.70
C LEU A 91 -1.82 -12.80 -3.30
N THR A 92 -3.15 -12.74 -3.20
CA THR A 92 -4.02 -13.89 -2.89
C THR A 92 -4.13 -14.93 -4.00
N ASP A 93 -3.74 -14.57 -5.22
CA ASP A 93 -3.86 -15.40 -6.42
C ASP A 93 -2.58 -16.21 -6.70
N PHE A 94 -1.64 -16.23 -5.75
CA PHE A 94 -0.37 -16.94 -5.84
C PHE A 94 -0.50 -18.45 -6.14
N GLU A 95 0.38 -18.96 -6.98
CA GLU A 95 0.40 -20.35 -7.43
C GLU A 95 1.05 -21.29 -6.40
N SER A 96 1.99 -20.77 -5.59
CA SER A 96 2.74 -21.60 -4.64
C SER A 96 3.21 -20.84 -3.40
N SER A 97 3.40 -21.55 -2.28
CA SER A 97 4.00 -20.96 -1.07
C SER A 97 5.36 -20.30 -1.34
N ARG A 98 6.11 -20.83 -2.33
CA ARG A 98 7.37 -20.22 -2.79
C ARG A 98 7.11 -18.84 -3.41
N GLU A 99 6.11 -18.71 -4.28
CA GLU A 99 5.74 -17.44 -4.90
C GLU A 99 5.22 -16.42 -3.89
N LEU A 100 4.39 -16.84 -2.92
CA LEU A 100 3.93 -15.97 -1.82
C LEU A 100 5.13 -15.38 -1.06
N VAL A 101 6.02 -16.24 -0.55
CA VAL A 101 7.19 -15.79 0.23
C VAL A 101 8.12 -14.95 -0.62
N GLN A 102 8.33 -15.31 -1.90
CA GLN A 102 9.15 -14.55 -2.83
C GLN A 102 8.56 -13.16 -3.10
N SER A 103 7.24 -13.05 -3.27
CA SER A 103 6.56 -11.79 -3.55
C SER A 103 6.59 -10.84 -2.36
N VAL A 104 6.37 -11.36 -1.15
CA VAL A 104 6.52 -10.55 0.08
C VAL A 104 7.96 -10.11 0.26
N ARG A 105 8.94 -11.01 0.05
CA ARG A 105 10.37 -10.63 0.09
C ARG A 105 10.69 -9.51 -0.90
N ASP A 106 10.20 -9.60 -2.13
CA ASP A 106 10.43 -8.58 -3.16
C ASP A 106 9.83 -7.22 -2.75
N ALA A 107 8.63 -7.21 -2.14
CA ALA A 107 8.03 -6.00 -1.58
C ALA A 107 8.84 -5.42 -0.41
N LEU A 108 9.38 -6.25 0.47
CA LEU A 108 10.26 -5.81 1.55
C LEU A 108 11.60 -5.25 1.03
N LEU A 109 12.11 -5.77 -0.09
CA LEU A 109 13.28 -5.18 -0.75
C LEU A 109 12.95 -3.82 -1.37
N ALA A 110 11.78 -3.66 -1.99
CA ALA A 110 11.30 -2.35 -2.45
C ALA A 110 11.22 -1.34 -1.29
N HIS A 111 10.62 -1.76 -0.17
CA HIS A 111 10.52 -0.96 1.04
C HIS A 111 11.90 -0.57 1.59
N GLN A 112 12.83 -1.53 1.67
CA GLN A 112 14.20 -1.28 2.14
C GLN A 112 14.92 -0.26 1.24
N ASP A 113 14.84 -0.43 -0.08
CA ASP A 113 15.45 0.51 -1.04
C ASP A 113 14.82 1.90 -0.92
N ALA A 114 13.49 2.00 -0.79
CA ALA A 114 12.78 3.27 -0.60
C ALA A 114 13.24 3.99 0.68
N SER A 115 13.35 3.27 1.79
CA SER A 115 13.78 3.83 3.07
C SER A 115 15.26 4.26 3.04
N LYS A 116 16.15 3.40 2.55
CA LYS A 116 17.59 3.67 2.55
C LYS A 116 17.99 4.73 1.53
N ASN A 117 17.48 4.61 0.30
CA ASN A 117 17.94 5.39 -0.85
C ASN A 117 17.11 6.66 -1.03
N ALA A 118 15.77 6.56 -0.93
CA ALA A 118 14.87 7.69 -1.20
C ALA A 118 14.39 8.42 0.07
N LYS A 119 14.70 7.89 1.27
CA LYS A 119 14.20 8.38 2.57
C LYS A 119 12.67 8.38 2.67
N ILE A 120 12.03 7.38 2.06
CA ILE A 120 10.57 7.21 2.03
C ILE A 120 10.17 5.96 2.80
N LEU A 121 9.22 6.07 3.73
CA LEU A 121 8.53 4.95 4.35
C LEU A 121 7.17 4.72 3.70
N HIS A 122 6.78 3.46 3.54
CA HIS A 122 5.49 3.10 2.93
C HIS A 122 4.33 3.22 3.93
N GLN A 123 4.52 2.76 5.18
CA GLN A 123 3.57 2.84 6.30
C GLN A 123 2.26 2.03 6.17
N ASP A 124 2.10 1.22 5.12
CA ASP A 124 0.88 0.41 4.92
C ASP A 124 1.22 -0.87 4.18
N LEU A 125 2.13 -1.67 4.75
CA LEU A 125 2.44 -2.96 4.15
C LEU A 125 1.32 -3.95 4.47
N SER A 126 0.55 -4.34 3.46
CA SER A 126 -0.62 -5.21 3.59
C SER A 126 -0.76 -6.12 2.37
N VAL A 127 -1.58 -7.16 2.49
CA VAL A 127 -1.87 -8.11 1.39
C VAL A 127 -2.37 -7.41 0.13
N ARG A 128 -3.18 -6.34 0.29
CA ARG A 128 -3.75 -5.59 -0.83
C ARG A 128 -2.75 -4.68 -1.54
N ASN A 129 -1.62 -4.40 -0.89
CA ASN A 129 -0.62 -3.46 -1.39
C ASN A 129 0.56 -4.17 -2.04
N ILE A 130 0.48 -5.50 -2.19
CA ILE A 130 1.45 -6.29 -2.92
C ILE A 130 0.73 -6.97 -4.09
N VAL A 131 1.29 -6.80 -5.29
CA VAL A 131 0.81 -7.48 -6.50
C VAL A 131 1.90 -8.38 -7.06
N ILE A 132 1.48 -9.45 -7.71
CA ILE A 132 2.36 -10.40 -8.40
C ILE A 132 2.40 -10.03 -9.88
N TYR A 133 3.59 -9.88 -10.42
CA TYR A 133 3.79 -9.69 -11.86
C TYR A 133 4.95 -10.56 -12.32
N ARG A 134 4.66 -11.53 -13.19
CA ARG A 134 5.63 -12.51 -13.72
C ARG A 134 6.40 -13.22 -12.60
N GLY A 135 5.68 -13.67 -11.56
CA GLY A 135 6.24 -14.39 -10.41
C GLY A 135 7.10 -13.55 -9.46
N ARG A 136 7.06 -12.22 -9.57
CA ARG A 136 7.77 -11.27 -8.70
C ARG A 136 6.77 -10.37 -7.98
N GLY A 137 7.08 -10.02 -6.73
CA GLY A 137 6.26 -9.10 -5.96
C GLY A 137 6.57 -7.64 -6.28
N PHE A 138 5.54 -6.81 -6.32
CA PHE A 138 5.65 -5.36 -6.46
C PHE A 138 4.85 -4.67 -5.36
N LEU A 139 5.47 -3.70 -4.69
CA LEU A 139 4.83 -2.89 -3.67
C LEU A 139 4.14 -1.68 -4.33
N ILE A 140 2.83 -1.55 -4.11
CA ILE A 140 1.95 -0.55 -4.72
C ILE A 140 1.24 0.28 -3.64
N TYR A 141 0.54 1.33 -4.06
CA TYR A 141 -0.19 2.27 -3.18
C TYR A 141 0.75 3.11 -2.28
N TRP A 142 1.56 3.96 -2.91
CA TRP A 142 2.51 4.86 -2.25
C TRP A 142 1.88 6.21 -1.88
N ASP A 143 0.56 6.32 -1.84
CA ASP A 143 -0.18 7.54 -1.49
C ASP A 143 -0.11 7.90 0.00
N LEU A 144 0.23 6.92 0.84
CA LEU A 144 0.50 7.06 2.26
C LEU A 144 1.97 7.33 2.59
N ALA A 145 2.83 7.24 1.59
CA ALA A 145 4.26 7.25 1.81
C ALA A 145 4.71 8.61 2.36
N LYS A 146 5.64 8.57 3.31
CA LYS A 146 6.18 9.77 3.96
C LYS A 146 7.69 9.84 3.83
N VAL A 147 8.18 11.05 3.60
CA VAL A 147 9.60 11.38 3.73
C VAL A 147 9.96 11.41 5.22
N LEU A 148 11.06 10.73 5.58
CA LEU A 148 11.48 10.44 6.96
C LEU A 148 11.70 11.67 7.87
N ASP A 149 11.79 12.89 7.33
CA ASP A 149 12.01 14.12 8.10
C ASP A 149 10.74 14.68 8.79
N LYS A 150 9.60 13.98 8.68
CA LYS A 150 8.32 14.42 9.26
C LYS A 150 7.75 13.36 10.21
N PRO A 151 7.06 13.76 11.31
CA PRO A 151 6.47 12.79 12.22
C PRO A 151 5.50 11.87 11.44
N PRO A 152 5.69 10.54 11.54
CA PRO A 152 4.80 9.60 10.88
C PRO A 152 3.41 9.75 11.48
N ALA A 153 2.40 9.68 10.62
CA ALA A 153 1.02 9.60 11.07
C ALA A 153 0.66 8.11 11.09
N ARG A 154 -0.14 7.71 12.07
CA ARG A 154 -0.51 6.31 12.29
C ARG A 154 -1.58 5.92 11.26
N TYR A 155 -1.12 5.61 10.05
CA TYR A 155 -1.92 5.01 9.00
C TYR A 155 -1.50 3.55 8.86
N GLY A 156 -2.40 2.71 8.32
CA GLY A 156 -2.09 1.31 8.09
C GLY A 156 -3.32 0.42 8.25
N THR A 157 -3.29 -0.73 7.60
CA THR A 157 -4.28 -1.80 7.80
C THR A 157 -3.99 -2.47 9.14
N TRP A 158 -4.85 -2.22 10.15
CA TRP A 158 -4.64 -2.63 11.54
C TRP A 158 -4.29 -4.12 11.72
N GLN A 159 -4.87 -5.02 10.91
CA GLN A 159 -4.57 -6.46 10.90
C GLN A 159 -3.08 -6.79 10.66
N PHE A 160 -2.35 -5.90 9.99
CA PHE A 160 -0.94 -6.08 9.67
C PHE A 160 -0.04 -5.10 10.44
N MET A 161 -0.59 -4.28 11.32
CA MET A 161 0.17 -3.30 12.10
C MET A 161 1.01 -4.01 13.18
N SER A 162 2.22 -3.52 13.44
CA SER A 162 3.09 -4.12 14.46
C SER A 162 2.49 -4.05 15.86
N ALA A 163 2.85 -5.00 16.71
CA ALA A 163 2.44 -4.98 18.11
C ALA A 163 2.95 -3.71 18.85
N HIS A 164 4.13 -3.19 18.45
CA HIS A 164 4.68 -1.95 18.99
C HIS A 164 3.75 -0.77 18.71
N LEU A 165 3.33 -0.63 17.46
CA LEU A 165 2.42 0.43 17.04
C LEU A 165 1.03 0.25 17.64
N ILE A 166 0.51 -0.97 17.77
CA ILE A 166 -0.80 -1.22 18.39
C ILE A 166 -0.79 -0.84 19.88
N LYS A 167 0.21 -1.29 20.64
CA LYS A 167 0.26 -1.14 22.10
C LYS A 167 0.64 0.26 22.58
N ASN A 168 1.40 1.02 21.79
CA ASN A 168 1.84 2.35 22.15
C ASN A 168 1.30 3.41 21.20
N ASN A 169 0.34 4.20 21.67
CA ASN A 169 -0.28 5.27 20.87
C ASN A 169 0.68 6.39 20.46
N PHE A 170 1.84 6.50 21.11
CA PHE A 170 2.87 7.49 20.81
C PHE A 170 4.07 6.91 20.05
N ALA A 171 4.01 5.63 19.64
CA ALA A 171 5.07 5.01 18.86
C ALA A 171 5.23 5.67 17.49
N VAL A 172 6.47 5.78 17.07
CA VAL A 172 6.86 6.32 15.77
C VAL A 172 7.07 5.13 14.85
N HIS A 173 6.31 5.09 13.74
CA HIS A 173 6.44 4.03 12.73
C HIS A 173 7.86 3.98 12.18
N ALA A 174 8.48 2.81 12.26
CA ALA A 174 9.84 2.55 11.85
C ALA A 174 9.93 1.38 10.88
N VAL A 175 11.14 1.10 10.38
CA VAL A 175 11.37 0.04 9.40
C VAL A 175 11.04 -1.34 9.98
N GLU A 176 11.29 -1.53 11.27
CA GLU A 176 11.04 -2.76 12.02
C GLU A 176 9.54 -3.09 12.06
N ASP A 177 8.69 -2.06 12.11
CA ASP A 177 7.24 -2.23 12.09
C ASP A 177 6.77 -2.79 10.74
N ASP A 178 7.29 -2.28 9.62
CA ASP A 178 6.99 -2.78 8.28
C ASP A 178 7.54 -4.20 8.04
N LEU A 179 8.62 -4.59 8.74
CA LEU A 179 9.11 -5.97 8.72
C LEU A 179 8.16 -6.91 9.47
N GLU A 180 7.61 -6.48 10.61
CA GLU A 180 6.58 -7.24 11.35
C GLU A 180 5.31 -7.39 10.49
N SER A 181 4.88 -6.32 9.80
CA SER A 181 3.79 -6.38 8.83
C SER A 181 4.04 -7.42 7.73
N GLY A 182 5.27 -7.54 7.23
CA GLY A 182 5.63 -8.57 6.24
C GLY A 182 5.41 -10.00 6.75
N LEU A 183 5.71 -10.26 8.02
CA LEU A 183 5.45 -11.55 8.66
C LEU A 183 3.93 -11.83 8.74
N TYR A 184 3.15 -10.83 9.16
CA TYR A 184 1.69 -10.93 9.26
C TYR A 184 1.04 -11.15 7.88
N VAL A 185 1.54 -10.50 6.82
CA VAL A 185 1.08 -10.71 5.45
C VAL A 185 1.28 -12.15 5.00
N VAL A 186 2.46 -12.74 5.23
CA VAL A 186 2.73 -14.15 4.90
C VAL A 186 1.80 -15.07 5.69
N LEU A 187 1.71 -14.87 7.00
CA LEU A 187 0.94 -15.73 7.90
C LEU A 187 -0.55 -15.70 7.55
N TRP A 188 -1.14 -14.51 7.42
CA TRP A 188 -2.56 -14.35 7.08
C TRP A 188 -2.91 -14.97 5.73
N THR A 189 -2.08 -14.71 4.72
CA THR A 189 -2.31 -15.20 3.36
C THR A 189 -2.20 -16.72 3.29
N ALA A 190 -1.20 -17.30 3.96
CA ALA A 190 -1.04 -18.75 4.03
C ALA A 190 -2.23 -19.43 4.74
N LEU A 191 -2.70 -18.85 5.85
CA LEU A 191 -3.83 -19.41 6.60
C LEU A 191 -5.16 -19.33 5.82
N LYS A 192 -5.40 -18.24 5.09
CA LYS A 192 -6.66 -18.03 4.36
C LYS A 192 -6.71 -18.77 3.02
N TYR A 193 -5.60 -18.82 2.29
CA TYR A 193 -5.60 -19.24 0.87
C TYR A 193 -4.81 -20.51 0.59
N ARG A 194 -4.15 -21.13 1.59
CA ARG A 194 -3.56 -22.46 1.44
C ARG A 194 -4.26 -23.50 2.29
N GLU A 195 -4.30 -24.69 1.75
CA GLU A 195 -4.61 -25.88 2.52
C GLU A 195 -3.54 -26.11 3.58
N SER A 196 -3.99 -26.44 4.78
CA SER A 196 -3.14 -26.79 5.90
C SER A 196 -3.72 -28.02 6.60
N TYR A 197 -2.89 -28.68 7.41
CA TYR A 197 -3.32 -29.81 8.24
C TYR A 197 -4.17 -29.37 9.44
N MET A 198 -4.38 -28.07 9.63
CA MET A 198 -5.19 -27.51 10.72
C MET A 198 -6.67 -27.66 10.40
N SER A 199 -7.48 -28.00 11.39
CA SER A 199 -8.93 -28.03 11.19
C SER A 199 -9.46 -26.65 10.81
N VAL A 200 -10.57 -26.59 10.08
CA VAL A 200 -11.19 -25.32 9.68
C VAL A 200 -11.52 -24.46 10.90
N ILE A 201 -11.98 -25.10 11.99
CA ILE A 201 -12.36 -24.41 13.24
C ILE A 201 -11.12 -23.81 13.91
N ASP A 202 -10.07 -24.60 14.11
CA ASP A 202 -8.83 -24.12 14.76
C ASP A 202 -8.20 -22.99 13.94
N ARG A 203 -8.23 -23.12 12.61
CA ARG A 203 -7.71 -22.12 11.69
C ARG A 203 -8.51 -20.82 11.75
N MET A 204 -9.83 -20.90 11.78
CA MET A 204 -10.68 -19.72 11.94
C MET A 204 -10.47 -19.06 13.30
N GLN A 205 -10.43 -19.83 14.38
CA GLN A 205 -10.16 -19.31 15.72
C GLN A 205 -8.80 -18.62 15.81
N PHE A 206 -7.76 -19.22 15.23
CA PHE A 206 -6.43 -18.64 15.21
C PHE A 206 -6.40 -17.31 14.43
N ILE A 207 -7.06 -17.26 13.27
CA ILE A 207 -7.16 -16.01 12.50
C ILE A 207 -7.86 -14.93 13.32
N LEU A 208 -9.00 -15.26 13.94
CA LEU A 208 -9.76 -14.31 14.75
C LEU A 208 -8.93 -13.81 15.94
N GLN A 209 -8.20 -14.69 16.62
CA GLN A 209 -7.38 -14.31 17.78
C GLN A 209 -6.19 -13.41 17.44
N ILE A 210 -5.58 -13.59 16.27
CA ILE A 210 -4.36 -12.87 15.91
C ILE A 210 -4.66 -11.61 15.09
N PHE A 211 -5.61 -11.69 14.16
CA PHE A 211 -5.84 -10.66 13.16
C PHE A 211 -7.15 -9.90 13.37
N ASP A 212 -8.13 -10.49 14.07
CA ASP A 212 -9.44 -9.87 14.26
C ASP A 212 -9.86 -9.77 15.74
N ALA A 213 -8.89 -9.75 16.67
CA ALA A 213 -9.17 -9.64 18.11
C ALA A 213 -9.46 -8.19 18.49
N ASP A 214 -10.60 -7.98 19.16
CA ASP A 214 -11.06 -6.69 19.68
C ASP A 214 -10.16 -6.14 20.81
#